data_AF-A0A1B8VW34-F1
#
_entry.id   AF-A0A1B8VW34-F1
#
_cell.length_a   1.000
_cell.length_b   1.000
_cell.length_c   1.000
_cell.angle_alpha   90.00
_cell.angle_beta   90.00
_cell.angle_gamma   90.00
#
_symmetry.space_group_name_H-M   'P 1'
#
loop_
_entity.id
_entity.type
_entity.pdbx_description
1 polymer ?
#
loop_
_entity_poly.entity_id
_entity_poly.type
_entity_poly.pdbx_seq_one_letter_code
_entity_poly.pdbx_strand_id
1 'polypeptide(L)'
;MYKWIAVFALVLLLSACSTNANQNTGQNQSTDTAKPTPTSNDKVKDDGHVQAKTPKDAADAVILALKDADMAKLSSYVHPDKGLLFSPYAHIDTATAKVFPAGKLPALTDATLYQWGAYDGSGEPIKLTFKQYYDKFVYDKNFAEPEAVGVDQIKGTGNTVVNIKEVFPNSYIMDYYFSGFDPQYEGMDWESLTLVLEELNGAWYVSAIVHSQWTI
;
A
#
# COMPACT_ATOMS: atom_id res chain seq x y z
N MET A 1 53.99 -15.48 21.87
CA MET A 1 53.79 -15.76 23.30
C MET A 1 52.35 -16.23 23.48
N TYR A 2 52.17 -17.43 24.04
CA TYR A 2 50.97 -18.24 24.38
C TYR A 2 49.58 -17.76 23.89
N LYS A 3 48.92 -18.37 22.90
CA LYS A 3 48.17 -19.67 22.86
C LYS A 3 47.18 -19.89 24.00
N TRP A 4 45.87 -19.76 23.74
CA TRP A 4 44.82 -20.60 24.35
C TRP A 4 43.84 -21.11 23.28
N ILE A 5 43.81 -22.44 23.16
CA ILE A 5 42.85 -23.27 22.44
C ILE A 5 41.95 -23.86 23.51
N ALA A 6 40.63 -23.85 23.32
CA ALA A 6 39.74 -24.79 24.01
C ALA A 6 38.62 -25.21 23.04
N VAL A 7 38.83 -26.39 22.46
CA VAL A 7 37.83 -27.20 21.77
C VAL A 7 37.04 -27.96 22.82
N PHE A 8 35.71 -27.97 22.75
CA PHE A 8 34.90 -29.01 23.36
C PHE A 8 33.82 -29.45 22.40
N ALA A 9 34.11 -30.54 21.70
CA ALA A 9 33.11 -31.41 21.10
C ALA A 9 32.95 -32.61 22.04
N LEU A 10 31.72 -32.93 22.43
CA LEU A 10 31.35 -34.26 22.91
C LEU A 10 29.92 -34.58 22.46
N VAL A 11 29.75 -35.85 22.14
CA VAL A 11 28.89 -36.47 21.16
C VAL A 11 28.27 -37.70 21.83
N LEU A 12 27.05 -38.09 21.41
CA LEU A 12 26.33 -39.38 21.64
C LEU A 12 25.72 -39.58 23.06
N LEU A 13 24.57 -40.24 23.29
CA LEU A 13 23.59 -41.06 22.55
C LEU A 13 22.37 -41.25 23.48
N LEU A 14 21.17 -41.50 22.93
CA LEU A 14 20.41 -42.76 23.07
C LEU A 14 18.93 -42.62 22.66
N SER A 15 18.48 -43.68 22.00
CA SER A 15 17.19 -43.93 21.36
C SER A 15 16.06 -44.27 22.34
N ALA A 16 14.80 -44.02 21.93
CA ALA A 16 13.68 -44.92 22.24
C ALA A 16 12.56 -44.79 21.20
N CYS A 17 12.20 -45.93 20.62
CA CYS A 17 11.04 -46.12 19.76
C CYS A 17 9.76 -46.20 20.59
N SER A 18 8.62 -45.79 20.02
CA SER A 18 7.33 -46.38 20.36
C SER A 18 6.48 -46.56 19.11
N THR A 19 6.34 -47.83 18.73
CA THR A 19 5.41 -48.39 17.76
C THR A 19 3.98 -48.31 18.31
N ASN A 20 3.02 -47.89 17.49
CA ASN A 20 1.67 -48.45 17.55
C ASN A 20 1.30 -48.91 16.14
N ALA A 21 1.29 -50.22 15.98
CA ALA A 21 0.57 -50.88 14.92
C ALA A 21 -0.86 -51.09 15.39
N ASN A 22 -1.87 -50.73 14.60
CA ASN A 22 -2.88 -51.71 14.28
C ASN A 22 -3.48 -51.47 12.90
N GLN A 23 -3.56 -52.58 12.18
CA GLN A 23 -4.08 -52.75 10.83
C GLN A 23 -5.61 -52.77 10.88
N ASN A 24 -6.25 -52.28 9.82
CA ASN A 24 -7.24 -53.13 9.17
C ASN A 24 -7.36 -52.78 7.69
N THR A 25 -7.24 -53.81 6.85
CA THR A 25 -7.23 -53.77 5.39
C THR A 25 -8.36 -54.68 4.90
N GLY A 26 -9.12 -54.25 3.90
CA GLY A 26 -10.07 -55.08 3.13
C GLY A 26 -11.40 -54.36 2.87
N GLN A 27 -11.56 -53.68 1.72
CA GLN A 27 -12.22 -54.16 0.48
C GLN A 27 -13.75 -54.28 0.62
N ASN A 28 -14.64 -53.82 -0.29
CA ASN A 28 -14.57 -53.24 -1.63
C ASN A 28 -15.98 -52.71 -2.01
N GLN A 29 -16.04 -51.87 -3.04
CA GLN A 29 -17.13 -51.77 -4.05
C GLN A 29 -18.20 -50.66 -3.93
N SER A 30 -18.18 -49.81 -4.96
CA SER A 30 -19.06 -48.68 -5.30
C SER A 30 -20.51 -49.06 -5.61
N THR A 31 -21.45 -48.14 -5.29
CA THR A 31 -22.37 -47.51 -6.25
C THR A 31 -23.13 -46.32 -5.63
N ASP A 32 -23.03 -45.18 -6.34
CA ASP A 32 -24.00 -44.10 -6.56
C ASP A 32 -24.64 -43.23 -5.47
N THR A 33 -24.50 -41.92 -5.74
CA THR A 33 -25.41 -40.78 -5.47
C THR A 33 -25.48 -40.20 -4.06
N ALA A 34 -24.63 -39.20 -3.78
CA ALA A 34 -25.05 -37.87 -3.31
C ALA A 34 -23.82 -36.97 -3.11
N LYS A 35 -23.74 -35.90 -3.89
CA LYS A 35 -22.79 -34.78 -3.78
C LYS A 35 -22.92 -34.12 -2.41
N PRO A 36 -21.92 -34.17 -1.51
CA PRO A 36 -21.86 -33.25 -0.39
C PRO A 36 -21.20 -31.95 -0.90
N THR A 37 -22.01 -30.90 -0.96
CA THR A 37 -21.55 -29.52 -1.06
C THR A 37 -20.48 -29.26 0.00
N PRO A 38 -19.29 -28.73 -0.34
CA PRO A 38 -18.39 -28.23 0.68
C PRO A 38 -19.00 -26.94 1.21
N THR A 39 -19.55 -27.00 2.41
CA THR A 39 -19.82 -25.83 3.24
C THR A 39 -18.47 -25.22 3.60
N SER A 40 -17.99 -24.26 2.79
CA SER A 40 -16.95 -23.33 3.22
C SER A 40 -17.55 -22.43 4.29
N ASN A 41 -17.44 -22.88 5.54
CA ASN A 41 -17.49 -22.00 6.70
C ASN A 41 -16.13 -21.31 6.82
N ASP A 42 -15.79 -20.43 5.88
CA ASP A 42 -14.79 -19.40 6.13
C ASP A 42 -15.50 -18.26 6.85
N LYS A 43 -15.46 -18.36 8.18
CA LYS A 43 -15.69 -17.22 9.05
C LYS A 43 -14.51 -16.28 8.85
N VAL A 44 -14.57 -15.47 7.80
CA VAL A 44 -13.69 -14.30 7.63
C VAL A 44 -13.86 -13.48 8.90
N LYS A 45 -12.76 -13.33 9.64
CA LYS A 45 -12.70 -12.32 10.70
C LYS A 45 -12.87 -10.98 9.99
N ASP A 46 -13.99 -10.34 10.23
CA ASP A 46 -14.23 -8.96 9.84
C ASP A 46 -13.25 -8.08 10.62
N ASP A 47 -12.10 -7.81 10.01
CA ASP A 47 -11.07 -6.90 10.50
C ASP A 47 -11.30 -5.46 10.04
N GLY A 48 -12.46 -5.19 9.41
CA GLY A 48 -12.82 -3.86 8.88
C GLY A 48 -12.16 -3.51 7.54
N HIS A 49 -11.42 -4.44 6.90
CA HIS A 49 -10.78 -4.22 5.61
C HIS A 49 -11.65 -4.65 4.43
N VAL A 50 -11.70 -3.80 3.39
CA VAL A 50 -12.52 -4.07 2.19
C VAL A 50 -11.78 -4.98 1.21
N GLN A 51 -12.50 -5.97 0.70
CA GLN A 51 -11.97 -7.00 -0.21
C GLN A 51 -12.10 -6.59 -1.69
N ALA A 52 -11.48 -5.48 -2.09
CA ALA A 52 -11.46 -5.09 -3.51
C ALA A 52 -10.71 -6.15 -4.35
N LYS A 53 -11.35 -6.69 -5.37
CA LYS A 53 -10.82 -7.83 -6.15
C LYS A 53 -9.82 -7.45 -7.22
N THR A 54 -9.84 -6.18 -7.64
CA THR A 54 -8.95 -5.65 -8.67
C THR A 54 -8.31 -4.36 -8.18
N PRO A 55 -7.12 -4.00 -8.70
CA PRO A 55 -6.50 -2.72 -8.34
C PRO A 55 -7.38 -1.56 -8.78
N LYS A 56 -8.02 -1.64 -9.95
CA LYS A 56 -8.91 -0.58 -10.44
C LYS A 56 -10.09 -0.33 -9.49
N ASP A 57 -10.74 -1.38 -8.99
CA ASP A 57 -11.86 -1.23 -8.05
C ASP A 57 -11.41 -0.57 -6.73
N ALA A 58 -10.21 -0.93 -6.25
CA ALA A 58 -9.62 -0.29 -5.08
C ALA A 58 -9.32 1.19 -5.36
N ALA A 59 -8.72 1.49 -6.51
CA ALA A 59 -8.39 2.85 -6.94
C ALA A 59 -9.64 3.74 -7.05
N ASP A 60 -10.69 3.26 -7.73
CA ASP A 60 -11.95 3.97 -7.91
C ASP A 60 -12.61 4.28 -6.55
N ALA A 61 -12.56 3.34 -5.61
CA ALA A 61 -13.10 3.57 -4.28
C ALA A 61 -12.25 4.54 -3.45
N VAL A 62 -10.92 4.44 -3.53
CA VAL A 62 -9.99 5.33 -2.83
C VAL A 62 -10.11 6.75 -3.36
N ILE A 63 -10.12 6.96 -4.68
CA ILE A 63 -10.20 8.31 -5.25
C ILE A 63 -11.52 9.02 -4.91
N LEU A 64 -12.63 8.28 -4.83
CA LEU A 64 -13.91 8.82 -4.37
C LEU A 64 -13.88 9.14 -2.87
N ALA A 65 -13.29 8.26 -2.04
CA ALA A 65 -13.10 8.55 -0.62
C ALA A 65 -12.23 9.81 -0.42
N LEU A 66 -11.23 10.01 -1.28
CA LEU A 66 -10.42 11.22 -1.25
C LEU A 66 -11.23 12.47 -1.66
N LYS A 67 -12.02 12.37 -2.73
CA LYS A 67 -12.88 13.47 -3.17
C LYS A 67 -13.85 13.93 -2.08
N ASP A 68 -14.48 12.97 -1.41
CA ASP A 68 -15.52 13.23 -0.43
C ASP A 68 -14.96 13.41 0.99
N ALA A 69 -13.62 13.37 1.12
CA ALA A 69 -12.90 13.48 2.39
C ALA A 69 -13.36 12.43 3.44
N ASP A 70 -13.79 11.26 2.97
CA ASP A 70 -14.28 10.15 3.80
C ASP A 70 -13.11 9.31 4.33
N MET A 71 -12.57 9.74 5.48
CA MET A 71 -11.43 9.08 6.10
C MET A 71 -11.75 7.68 6.61
N ALA A 72 -13.00 7.39 6.94
CA ALA A 72 -13.40 6.05 7.35
C ALA A 72 -13.36 5.09 6.15
N LYS A 73 -13.89 5.53 5.00
CA LYS A 73 -13.81 4.77 3.76
C LYS A 73 -12.37 4.60 3.31
N LEU A 74 -11.56 5.68 3.29
CA LEU A 74 -10.14 5.61 2.95
C LEU A 74 -9.40 4.61 3.85
N SER A 75 -9.61 4.69 5.16
CA SER A 75 -8.94 3.80 6.13
C SER A 75 -9.23 2.32 5.88
N SER A 76 -10.40 1.98 5.31
CA SER A 76 -10.78 0.59 5.02
C SER A 76 -10.03 -0.03 3.83
N TYR A 77 -9.37 0.79 3.01
CA TYR A 77 -8.53 0.36 1.88
C TYR A 77 -7.02 0.45 2.18
N VAL A 78 -6.62 0.94 3.35
CA VAL A 78 -5.19 1.00 3.72
C VAL A 78 -4.63 -0.41 3.85
N HIS A 79 -3.43 -0.64 3.30
CA HIS A 79 -2.77 -1.93 3.40
C HIS A 79 -2.57 -2.31 4.88
N PRO A 80 -3.09 -3.46 5.34
CA PRO A 80 -3.12 -3.81 6.76
C PRO A 80 -1.70 -3.94 7.36
N ASP A 81 -0.78 -4.57 6.64
CA ASP A 81 0.60 -4.79 7.14
C ASP A 81 1.55 -3.60 6.93
N LYS A 82 1.38 -2.84 5.83
CA LYS A 82 2.32 -1.79 5.40
C LYS A 82 1.87 -0.37 5.80
N GLY A 83 0.59 -0.19 6.07
CA GLY A 83 0.00 1.13 6.27
C GLY A 83 -0.10 1.93 4.97
N LEU A 84 -0.30 3.24 5.12
CA LEU A 84 -0.39 4.20 4.02
C LEU A 84 0.75 5.21 4.10
N LEU A 85 1.63 5.18 3.10
CA LEU A 85 2.68 6.16 2.88
C LEU A 85 2.13 7.38 2.14
N PHE A 86 2.57 8.56 2.54
CA PHE A 86 2.30 9.82 1.85
C PHE A 86 3.60 10.42 1.37
N SER A 87 3.64 10.80 0.09
CA SER A 87 4.78 11.49 -0.51
C SER A 87 4.32 12.76 -1.23
N PRO A 88 4.85 13.94 -0.89
CA PRO A 88 4.51 15.20 -1.57
C PRO A 88 5.08 15.29 -2.99
N TYR A 89 5.97 14.37 -3.38
CA TYR A 89 6.64 14.35 -4.68
C TYR A 89 6.80 12.92 -5.21
N ALA A 90 6.99 12.78 -6.52
CA ALA A 90 7.14 11.49 -7.20
C ALA A 90 8.42 10.72 -6.83
N HIS A 91 9.44 11.42 -6.31
CA HIS A 91 10.56 10.77 -5.65
C HIS A 91 10.24 10.55 -4.17
N ILE A 92 10.13 9.29 -3.79
CA ILE A 92 9.86 8.87 -2.42
C ILE A 92 11.18 8.73 -1.67
N ASP A 93 11.43 9.64 -0.74
CA ASP A 93 12.47 9.47 0.27
C ASP A 93 11.94 8.59 1.42
N THR A 94 12.22 7.30 1.36
CA THR A 94 11.78 6.33 2.37
C THR A 94 12.31 6.58 3.78
N ALA A 95 13.37 7.39 3.95
CA ALA A 95 13.90 7.72 5.27
C ALA A 95 13.04 8.77 5.99
N THR A 96 12.34 9.63 5.24
CA THR A 96 11.57 10.76 5.78
C THR A 96 10.07 10.69 5.46
N ALA A 97 9.66 9.80 4.56
CA ALA A 97 8.27 9.62 4.16
C ALA A 97 7.37 9.27 5.37
N LYS A 98 6.19 9.89 5.40
CA LYS A 98 5.24 9.70 6.48
C LYS A 98 4.37 8.48 6.19
N VAL A 99 4.40 7.50 7.08
CA VAL A 99 3.55 6.30 7.01
C VAL A 99 2.60 6.27 8.20
N PHE A 100 1.31 6.03 7.94
CA PHE A 100 0.32 5.77 8.98
C PHE A 100 -0.12 4.31 8.92
N PRO A 101 -0.10 3.58 10.06
CA PRO A 101 -0.66 2.23 10.11
C PRO A 101 -2.14 2.20 9.72
N ALA A 102 -2.61 1.03 9.26
CA ALA A 102 -4.03 0.80 9.05
C ALA A 102 -4.86 1.12 10.31
N GLY A 103 -6.00 1.79 10.12
CA GLY A 103 -6.86 2.24 11.22
C GLY A 103 -6.29 3.37 12.09
N LYS A 104 -5.15 3.97 11.70
CA LYS A 104 -4.47 5.07 12.40
C LYS A 104 -4.28 6.31 11.53
N LEU A 105 -5.07 6.46 10.46
CA LEU A 105 -5.11 7.71 9.73
C LEU A 105 -5.59 8.84 10.66
N PRO A 106 -4.93 10.01 10.64
CA PRO A 106 -5.40 11.15 11.41
C PRO A 106 -6.77 11.61 10.91
N ALA A 107 -7.58 12.15 11.81
CA ALA A 107 -8.78 12.87 11.41
C ALA A 107 -8.38 14.20 10.73
N LEU A 108 -9.22 14.72 9.83
CA LEU A 108 -9.01 16.05 9.23
C LEU A 108 -9.11 17.20 10.26
N THR A 109 -9.62 16.93 11.45
CA THR A 109 -9.64 17.88 12.57
C THR A 109 -8.42 17.77 13.48
N ASP A 110 -7.49 16.83 13.22
CA ASP A 110 -6.28 16.69 13.99
C ASP A 110 -5.36 17.90 13.79
N ALA A 111 -5.06 18.58 14.90
CA ALA A 111 -4.21 19.77 14.92
C ALA A 111 -2.70 19.44 15.04
N THR A 112 -2.32 18.17 15.10
CA THR A 112 -0.93 17.72 15.18
C THR A 112 -0.18 18.14 13.93
N LEU A 113 0.95 18.83 14.11
CA LEU A 113 1.88 19.11 13.02
C LEU A 113 2.78 17.89 12.76
N TYR A 114 2.75 17.39 11.54
CA TYR A 114 3.66 16.36 11.07
C TYR A 114 4.70 16.95 10.13
N GLN A 115 5.86 16.31 10.07
CA GLN A 115 6.87 16.59 9.06
C GLN A 115 6.67 15.62 7.90
N TRP A 116 6.50 16.15 6.69
CA TRP A 116 6.13 15.41 5.47
C TRP A 116 7.27 15.36 4.43
N GLY A 117 8.50 15.63 4.85
CA GLY A 117 9.65 15.87 3.98
C GLY A 117 10.06 17.34 3.98
N ALA A 118 10.57 17.82 2.85
CA ALA A 118 11.04 19.19 2.64
C ALA A 118 10.55 19.72 1.30
N TYR A 119 10.29 21.03 1.21
CA TYR A 119 9.86 21.67 -0.03
C TYR A 119 10.98 21.68 -1.06
N ASP A 120 10.66 21.28 -2.29
CA ASP A 120 11.61 21.40 -3.39
C ASP A 120 12.03 22.85 -3.63
N GLY A 121 13.26 23.05 -4.12
CA GLY A 121 13.91 24.35 -4.28
C GLY A 121 14.40 25.00 -2.98
N SER A 122 13.54 25.17 -1.97
CA SER A 122 13.92 25.83 -0.71
C SER A 122 14.62 24.92 0.30
N GLY A 123 14.29 23.62 0.30
CA GLY A 123 14.75 22.66 1.30
C GLY A 123 14.10 22.81 2.69
N GLU A 124 13.17 23.74 2.86
CA GLU A 124 12.51 23.97 4.15
C GLU A 124 11.58 22.79 4.53
N PRO A 125 11.54 22.35 5.80
CA PRO A 125 10.69 21.23 6.21
C PRO A 125 9.20 21.50 5.94
N ILE A 126 8.50 20.52 5.36
CA ILE A 126 7.05 20.56 5.19
C ILE A 126 6.41 20.19 6.52
N LYS A 127 6.12 21.19 7.36
CA LYS A 127 5.46 21.01 8.66
C LYS A 127 3.99 21.43 8.57
N LEU A 128 3.11 20.46 8.40
CA LEU A 128 1.68 20.67 8.16
C LEU A 128 0.84 19.74 9.04
N THR A 129 -0.36 20.19 9.41
CA THR A 129 -1.41 19.29 9.92
C THR A 129 -1.84 18.31 8.83
N PHE A 130 -2.51 17.22 9.21
CA PHE A 130 -3.00 16.26 8.23
C PHE A 130 -3.92 16.92 7.19
N LYS A 131 -4.85 17.77 7.63
CA LYS A 131 -5.74 18.50 6.71
C LYS A 131 -4.98 19.44 5.77
N GLN A 132 -4.03 20.21 6.29
CA GLN A 132 -3.26 21.12 5.43
C GLN A 132 -2.42 20.37 4.40
N TYR A 133 -1.85 19.22 4.77
CA TYR A 133 -1.16 18.35 3.82
C TYR A 133 -2.14 17.77 2.79
N TYR A 134 -3.30 17.31 3.26
CA TYR A 134 -4.35 16.75 2.42
C TYR A 134 -4.82 17.73 1.35
N ASP A 135 -5.16 18.95 1.75
CA ASP A 135 -5.62 20.01 0.84
C ASP A 135 -4.53 20.46 -0.16
N LYS A 136 -3.24 20.20 0.14
CA LYS A 136 -2.10 20.70 -0.63
C LYS A 136 -1.45 19.64 -1.53
N PHE A 137 -1.45 18.38 -1.12
CA PHE A 137 -0.68 17.30 -1.74
C PHE A 137 -1.49 15.99 -1.90
N VAL A 138 -2.76 15.95 -1.50
CA VAL A 138 -3.60 14.75 -1.68
C VAL A 138 -4.80 15.04 -2.57
N TYR A 139 -5.48 16.18 -2.34
CA TYR A 139 -6.69 16.51 -3.08
C TYR A 139 -6.81 18.01 -3.34
N ASP A 140 -5.76 18.59 -3.93
CA ASP A 140 -5.71 19.97 -4.38
C ASP A 140 -6.38 20.19 -5.76
N LYS A 141 -6.67 19.10 -6.49
CA LYS A 141 -7.47 19.07 -7.73
C LYS A 141 -8.54 17.97 -7.68
N ASN A 142 -9.51 18.06 -8.60
CA ASN A 142 -10.56 17.06 -8.75
C ASN A 142 -10.04 15.80 -9.46
N PHE A 143 -9.14 15.06 -8.83
CA PHE A 143 -8.54 13.85 -9.40
C PHE A 143 -9.56 12.70 -9.61
N ALA A 144 -10.81 12.84 -9.16
CA ALA A 144 -11.88 11.90 -9.51
C ALA A 144 -12.40 12.11 -10.96
N GLU A 145 -12.12 13.27 -11.55
CA GLU A 145 -12.44 13.62 -12.94
C GLU A 145 -11.17 14.16 -13.64
N PRO A 146 -10.13 13.32 -13.79
CA PRO A 146 -8.87 13.75 -14.41
C PRO A 146 -9.02 13.89 -15.92
N GLU A 147 -8.08 14.61 -16.54
CA GLU A 147 -7.97 14.64 -18.01
C GLU A 147 -7.62 13.25 -18.56
N ALA A 148 -6.74 12.54 -17.87
CA ALA A 148 -6.30 11.22 -18.25
C ALA A 148 -5.89 10.36 -17.06
N VAL A 149 -6.03 9.04 -17.21
CA VAL A 149 -5.63 8.06 -16.20
C VAL A 149 -4.53 7.17 -16.77
N GLY A 150 -3.40 7.08 -16.06
CA GLY A 150 -2.33 6.14 -16.30
C GLY A 150 -2.63 4.82 -15.59
N VAL A 151 -2.75 3.75 -16.35
CA VAL A 151 -3.06 2.41 -15.83
C VAL A 151 -1.77 1.59 -15.82
N ASP A 152 -1.26 1.33 -14.61
CA ASP A 152 0.08 0.80 -14.32
C ASP A 152 1.22 1.56 -15.01
N GLN A 153 1.01 2.86 -15.23
CA GLN A 153 1.93 3.75 -15.91
C GLN A 153 1.83 5.14 -15.29
N ILE A 154 2.99 5.78 -15.07
CA ILE A 154 3.08 7.18 -14.68
C ILE A 154 3.00 8.05 -15.94
N LYS A 155 2.17 9.08 -15.90
CA LYS A 155 1.94 10.05 -16.97
C LYS A 155 2.74 11.33 -16.76
N GLY A 156 2.74 11.86 -15.54
CA GLY A 156 3.48 13.07 -15.21
C GLY A 156 4.99 12.84 -15.27
N THR A 157 5.68 13.57 -16.14
CA THR A 157 7.14 13.57 -16.22
C THR A 157 7.67 14.98 -16.02
N GLY A 158 8.76 15.08 -15.26
CA GLY A 158 9.40 16.35 -14.95
C GLY A 158 10.87 16.12 -14.60
N ASN A 159 11.45 17.05 -13.84
CA ASN A 159 12.87 17.01 -13.48
C ASN A 159 13.21 16.01 -12.36
N THR A 160 12.18 15.50 -11.68
CA THR A 160 12.34 14.57 -10.56
C THR A 160 12.39 13.12 -11.03
N VAL A 161 13.35 12.34 -10.50
CA VAL A 161 13.42 10.89 -10.73
C VAL A 161 12.27 10.20 -10.00
N VAL A 162 11.40 9.55 -10.76
CA VAL A 162 10.29 8.77 -10.20
C VAL A 162 10.77 7.37 -9.81
N ASN A 163 10.77 7.05 -8.51
CA ASN A 163 11.26 5.79 -7.95
C ASN A 163 10.15 4.90 -7.38
N ILE A 164 8.88 5.16 -7.70
CA ILE A 164 7.72 4.47 -7.10
C ILE A 164 7.83 2.94 -7.27
N LYS A 165 8.21 2.44 -8.45
CA LYS A 165 8.40 1.01 -8.71
C LYS A 165 9.69 0.43 -8.10
N GLU A 166 10.64 1.26 -7.69
CA GLU A 166 11.81 0.80 -6.94
C GLU A 166 11.43 0.57 -5.47
N VAL A 167 10.60 1.45 -4.91
CA VAL A 167 10.09 1.35 -3.53
C VAL A 167 9.00 0.29 -3.41
N PHE A 168 8.11 0.18 -4.42
CA PHE A 168 6.98 -0.74 -4.46
C PHE A 168 7.03 -1.62 -5.74
N PRO A 169 7.94 -2.61 -5.81
CA PRO A 169 8.24 -3.34 -7.05
C PRO A 169 7.07 -4.16 -7.60
N ASN A 170 6.18 -4.63 -6.73
CA ASN A 170 5.02 -5.47 -7.12
C ASN A 170 3.70 -4.69 -7.12
N SER A 171 3.76 -3.37 -6.99
CA SER A 171 2.55 -2.54 -6.96
C SER A 171 1.88 -2.44 -8.32
N TYR A 172 0.60 -2.11 -8.31
CA TYR A 172 -0.15 -1.60 -9.45
C TYR A 172 -0.33 -0.10 -9.28
N ILE A 173 -0.03 0.68 -10.32
CA ILE A 173 -0.10 2.14 -10.26
C ILE A 173 -1.37 2.64 -10.95
N MET A 174 -2.06 3.59 -10.32
CA MET A 174 -3.13 4.37 -10.96
C MET A 174 -2.78 5.85 -10.85
N ASP A 175 -2.49 6.48 -11.98
CA ASP A 175 -2.01 7.86 -12.05
C ASP A 175 -3.07 8.80 -12.63
N TYR A 176 -3.58 9.73 -11.82
CA TYR A 176 -4.66 10.63 -12.18
C TYR A 176 -4.07 12.00 -12.57
N TYR A 177 -4.08 12.31 -13.85
CA TYR A 177 -3.23 13.36 -14.44
C TYR A 177 -4.02 14.51 -15.05
N PHE A 178 -3.48 15.72 -14.88
CA PHE A 178 -3.85 16.94 -15.60
C PHE A 178 -2.62 17.50 -16.33
N SER A 179 -2.76 17.85 -17.60
CA SER A 179 -1.65 18.37 -18.41
C SER A 179 -1.24 19.82 -18.11
N GLY A 180 -2.03 20.52 -17.31
CA GLY A 180 -1.87 21.93 -16.97
C GLY A 180 -3.24 22.61 -16.84
N PHE A 181 -3.28 23.82 -16.30
CA PHE A 181 -4.53 24.53 -16.00
C PHE A 181 -4.56 25.92 -16.63
N ASP A 182 -3.45 26.65 -16.57
CA ASP A 182 -3.31 27.99 -17.12
C ASP A 182 -2.34 27.96 -18.31
N PRO A 183 -2.82 28.28 -19.53
CA PRO A 183 -2.01 28.27 -20.75
C PRO A 183 -0.72 29.10 -20.67
N GLN A 184 -0.66 30.11 -19.79
CA GLN A 184 0.55 30.94 -19.65
C GLN A 184 1.75 30.18 -19.11
N TYR A 185 1.53 29.04 -18.43
CA TYR A 185 2.60 28.22 -17.88
C TYR A 185 3.07 27.14 -18.86
N GLU A 186 2.49 27.05 -20.07
CA GLU A 186 2.90 26.10 -21.12
C GLU A 186 3.00 24.64 -20.62
N GLY A 187 2.10 24.25 -19.70
CA GLY A 187 2.08 22.93 -19.09
C GLY A 187 3.04 22.74 -17.92
N MET A 188 3.82 23.75 -17.51
CA MET A 188 4.62 23.70 -16.27
C MET A 188 3.78 23.77 -14.99
N ASP A 189 2.45 23.75 -15.11
CA ASP A 189 1.50 23.63 -14.01
C ASP A 189 0.74 22.30 -14.06
N TRP A 190 1.28 21.29 -14.75
CA TRP A 190 0.74 19.93 -14.71
C TRP A 190 0.78 19.38 -13.28
N GLU A 191 -0.20 18.54 -12.95
CA GLU A 191 -0.30 17.88 -11.67
C GLU A 191 -0.81 16.45 -11.83
N SER A 192 -0.37 15.56 -10.94
CA SER A 192 -0.77 14.16 -10.91
C SER A 192 -0.89 13.65 -9.48
N LEU A 193 -1.91 12.84 -9.23
CA LEU A 193 -2.02 12.05 -8.02
C LEU A 193 -1.87 10.57 -8.38
N THR A 194 -0.83 9.93 -7.86
CA THR A 194 -0.59 8.51 -8.05
C THR A 194 -1.03 7.71 -6.83
N LEU A 195 -1.93 6.75 -7.06
CA LEU A 195 -2.27 5.71 -6.09
C LEU A 195 -1.39 4.48 -6.34
N VAL A 196 -0.69 4.04 -5.30
CA VAL A 196 0.13 2.82 -5.33
C VAL A 196 -0.63 1.71 -4.61
N LEU A 197 -1.00 0.68 -5.35
CA LEU A 197 -1.85 -0.39 -4.87
C LEU A 197 -1.07 -1.69 -4.78
N GLU A 198 -1.27 -2.45 -3.71
CA GLU A 198 -0.64 -3.75 -3.52
C GLU A 198 -1.68 -4.79 -3.12
N GLU A 199 -1.44 -6.02 -3.56
CA GLU A 199 -2.31 -7.16 -3.29
C GLU A 199 -1.87 -7.89 -2.03
N LEU A 200 -2.85 -8.29 -1.23
CA LEU A 200 -2.68 -9.15 -0.07
C LEU A 200 -3.86 -10.11 0.03
N ASN A 201 -3.58 -11.41 -0.05
CA ASN A 201 -4.54 -12.50 0.12
C ASN A 201 -5.78 -12.40 -0.81
N GLY A 202 -5.59 -11.96 -2.05
CA GLY A 202 -6.61 -11.82 -3.08
C GLY A 202 -7.38 -10.50 -3.04
N ALA A 203 -7.00 -9.56 -2.18
CA ALA A 203 -7.58 -8.23 -2.10
C ALA A 203 -6.55 -7.12 -2.32
N TRP A 204 -6.99 -6.00 -2.90
CA TRP A 204 -6.16 -4.86 -3.26
C TRP A 204 -6.34 -3.71 -2.30
N TYR A 205 -5.21 -3.15 -1.86
CA TYR A 205 -5.14 -2.08 -0.87
C TYR A 205 -4.26 -0.94 -1.37
N VAL A 206 -4.48 0.27 -0.86
CA VAL A 206 -3.58 1.40 -1.09
C VAL A 206 -2.44 1.37 -0.06
N SER A 207 -1.20 1.36 -0.58
CA SER A 207 0.03 1.40 0.20
C SER A 207 0.71 2.78 0.15
N ALA A 208 0.49 3.56 -0.92
CA ALA A 208 0.95 4.93 -0.97
C ALA A 208 0.02 5.87 -1.77
N ILE A 209 -0.02 7.13 -1.35
CA ILE A 209 -0.53 8.26 -2.13
C ILE A 209 0.65 9.18 -2.40
N VAL A 210 0.90 9.44 -3.68
CA VAL A 210 2.07 10.18 -4.15
C VAL A 210 1.59 11.33 -5.02
N HIS A 211 1.89 12.56 -4.60
CA HIS A 211 1.68 13.74 -5.42
C HIS A 211 2.83 13.92 -6.40
N SER A 212 2.54 14.51 -7.54
CA SER A 212 3.54 14.88 -8.53
C SER A 212 3.09 16.14 -9.24
N GLN A 213 4.04 17.05 -9.46
CA GLN A 213 3.82 18.29 -10.19
C GLN A 213 5.15 18.74 -10.77
N TRP A 214 5.11 19.74 -11.65
CA TRP A 214 6.35 20.43 -12.02
C TRP A 214 6.98 21.07 -10.77
N THR A 215 8.27 20.84 -10.58
CA THR A 215 9.09 21.45 -9.53
C THR A 215 10.32 22.15 -10.13
N ILE A 216 10.94 23.03 -9.35
CA ILE A 216 11.99 23.99 -9.77
C ILE A 216 13.28 23.72 -9.02
#